data_AF-A0A1E4HQM6-F1
#
_entry.id   AF-A0A1E4HQM6-F1
#
_cell.length_a   1.000
_cell.length_b   1.000
_cell.length_c   1.000
_cell.angle_alpha   90.00
_cell.angle_beta   90.00
_cell.angle_gamma   90.00
#
_symmetry.space_group_name_H-M   'P 1'
#
loop_
_entity.id
_entity.type
_entity.pdbx_description
1 polymer ?
#
loop_
_entity_poly.entity_id
_entity_poly.type
_entity_poly.pdbx_seq_one_letter_code
_entity_poly.pdbx_strand_id
1 'polypeptide(L)'
;MIDEQVRCGYSRCRAELPAPGPQGGRRRTFCRDTRWDGRSCAQMARAERDALTSLGLDAGSGSFRIDADRLRDHLDALRGPVDELRGMLDTVTARLDEVQRDAVAAVDAAHQQVAEADKARLAAEQQRDDAVARARRGAEAAEKATEERADAVARAQAAARQALEATEALGAARQAAEEAATARAAAEDRATAADARTVAAQREAYDASLVAKQATSERDAARSRADDALAAAAAARDEAETSRAATAAAVVDASGARAAAEAAERARDDVRARAEADAREWERERERLRDELRHATERADREAAQREAAHKEAAQREAAQREVVRREAGRAAEPPRQLHPDDLAALVAAVRSTS
;
A
#
# COMPACT_ATOMS: atom_id res chain seq x y z
N MET A 1 72.52 -163.66 63.51
CA MET A 1 72.83 -164.67 62.47
C MET A 1 71.62 -164.79 61.59
N ILE A 2 71.70 -164.37 60.33
CA ILE A 2 70.68 -164.69 59.33
C ILE A 2 71.06 -166.06 58.81
N ASP A 3 70.24 -167.08 59.05
CA ASP A 3 70.35 -168.36 58.34
C ASP A 3 69.96 -168.10 56.88
N GLU A 4 70.94 -167.72 56.08
CA GLU A 4 70.76 -167.38 54.68
C GLU A 4 70.36 -168.66 53.92
N GLN A 5 69.05 -168.80 53.70
CA GLN A 5 68.41 -169.94 53.07
C GLN A 5 68.87 -170.06 51.61
N VAL A 6 69.97 -170.77 51.39
CA VAL A 6 70.53 -171.00 50.05
C VAL A 6 69.52 -171.81 49.24
N ARG A 7 69.04 -171.24 48.15
CA ARG A 7 68.11 -171.89 47.21
C ARG A 7 68.86 -172.64 46.11
N CYS A 8 68.23 -173.66 45.53
CA CYS A 8 68.78 -174.39 44.40
C CYS A 8 69.10 -173.46 43.21
N GLY A 9 70.33 -173.50 42.72
CA GLY A 9 70.83 -172.71 41.59
C GLY A 9 70.29 -173.08 40.21
N TYR A 10 69.25 -173.93 40.12
CA TYR A 10 68.44 -174.07 38.90
C TYR A 10 67.26 -173.11 39.01
N SER A 11 67.10 -172.21 38.04
CA SER A 11 66.17 -171.07 38.09
C SER A 11 64.72 -171.47 38.39
N ARG A 12 64.34 -172.72 38.04
CA ARG A 12 63.02 -173.32 38.19
C ARG A 12 62.86 -174.29 39.37
N CYS A 13 63.94 -174.84 39.96
CA CYS A 13 63.82 -175.58 41.24
C CYS A 13 63.59 -174.59 42.38
N ARG A 14 64.56 -173.67 42.59
CA ARG A 14 64.62 -172.71 43.72
C ARG A 14 64.33 -173.27 45.13
N ALA A 15 64.21 -174.59 45.29
CA ALA A 15 63.93 -175.22 46.58
C ALA A 15 65.03 -174.87 47.58
N GLU A 16 64.62 -174.62 48.81
CA GLU A 16 65.52 -174.30 49.91
C GLU A 16 66.38 -175.52 50.23
N LEU A 17 67.69 -175.33 50.25
CA LEU A 17 68.64 -176.40 50.47
C LEU A 17 68.82 -176.57 51.98
N PRO A 18 68.79 -177.81 52.50
CA PRO A 18 68.93 -178.04 53.93
C PRO A 18 70.26 -177.47 54.43
N ALA A 19 70.23 -176.83 55.60
CA ALA A 19 71.41 -176.30 56.25
C ALA A 19 72.48 -177.40 56.39
N PRO A 20 73.79 -177.07 56.25
CA PRO A 20 74.84 -178.04 56.44
C PRO A 20 74.77 -178.59 57.88
N GLY A 21 74.59 -179.91 58.01
CA GLY A 21 74.43 -180.56 59.32
C GLY A 21 75.64 -180.35 60.23
N PRO A 22 75.52 -180.65 61.54
CA PRO A 22 76.47 -180.24 62.59
C PRO A 22 77.92 -180.73 62.43
N GLN A 23 78.19 -181.64 61.47
CA GLN A 23 79.53 -182.10 61.09
C GLN A 23 80.17 -181.26 59.95
N GLY A 24 79.59 -180.11 59.57
CA GLY A 24 80.28 -179.08 58.76
C GLY A 24 80.49 -179.39 57.27
N GLY A 25 79.64 -180.22 56.66
CA GLY A 25 79.75 -180.57 55.24
C GLY A 25 79.58 -179.39 54.27
N ARG A 26 80.18 -179.48 53.06
CA ARG A 26 80.03 -178.47 51.98
C ARG A 26 78.56 -178.15 51.72
N ARG A 27 78.20 -176.85 51.73
CA ARG A 27 76.89 -176.36 51.29
C ARG A 27 76.60 -176.87 49.87
N ARG A 28 75.40 -177.44 49.68
CA ARG A 28 74.94 -177.87 48.36
C ARG A 28 74.55 -176.63 47.54
N THR A 29 74.75 -176.67 46.24
CA THR A 29 74.32 -175.62 45.30
C THR A 29 73.02 -175.97 44.58
N PHE A 30 72.62 -177.25 44.61
CA PHE A 30 71.45 -177.77 43.90
C PHE A 30 70.66 -178.75 44.78
N CYS A 31 69.33 -178.77 44.60
CA CYS A 31 68.40 -179.67 45.28
C CYS A 31 68.67 -181.13 44.80
N ARG A 32 68.87 -182.08 45.72
CA ARG A 32 69.19 -183.49 45.40
C ARG A 32 67.94 -184.31 45.10
N ASP A 33 66.87 -184.00 45.81
CA ASP A 33 65.68 -184.85 45.90
C ASP A 33 64.68 -184.55 44.78
N THR A 34 64.70 -183.33 44.23
CA THR A 34 63.93 -182.95 43.04
C THR A 34 64.60 -183.45 41.75
N ARG A 35 63.91 -184.34 41.02
CA ARG A 35 64.27 -184.78 39.68
C ARG A 35 63.31 -184.19 38.64
N TRP A 36 63.87 -183.74 37.53
CA TRP A 36 63.13 -183.19 36.38
C TRP A 36 63.38 -184.12 35.20
N ASP A 37 62.37 -184.90 34.80
CA ASP A 37 62.46 -185.89 33.71
C ASP A 37 63.70 -186.79 33.85
N GLY A 38 63.90 -187.33 35.07
CA GLY A 38 65.06 -188.15 35.47
C GLY A 38 66.37 -187.37 35.74
N ARG A 39 66.52 -186.15 35.23
CA ARG A 39 67.72 -185.31 35.38
C ARG A 39 67.76 -184.59 36.72
N SER A 40 68.98 -184.31 37.20
CA SER A 40 69.23 -183.51 38.39
C SER A 40 69.20 -182.01 38.09
N CYS A 41 68.92 -181.18 39.09
CA CYS A 41 68.87 -179.73 38.90
C CYS A 41 70.22 -179.11 38.46
N ALA A 42 71.35 -179.71 38.82
CA ALA A 42 72.66 -179.30 38.33
C ALA A 42 72.81 -179.50 36.80
N GLN A 43 72.18 -180.54 36.24
CA GLN A 43 72.18 -180.79 34.79
C GLN A 43 71.22 -179.84 34.08
N MET A 44 70.02 -179.60 34.64
CA MET A 44 69.06 -178.63 34.08
C MET A 44 69.64 -177.21 34.09
N ALA A 45 70.33 -176.79 35.15
CA ALA A 45 71.02 -175.50 35.24
C ALA A 45 72.31 -175.39 34.40
N ARG A 46 72.77 -176.49 33.78
CA ARG A 46 73.77 -176.44 32.70
C ARG A 46 73.08 -176.24 31.36
N ALA A 47 72.13 -177.11 31.03
CA ALA A 47 71.35 -177.01 29.79
C ALA A 47 70.65 -175.65 29.62
N GLU A 48 70.19 -175.03 30.71
CA GLU A 48 69.66 -173.66 30.72
C GLU A 48 70.70 -172.61 30.33
N ARG A 49 71.93 -172.70 30.85
CA ARG A 49 73.02 -171.79 30.48
C ARG A 49 73.48 -172.05 29.05
N ASP A 50 73.67 -173.30 28.67
CA ASP A 50 74.04 -173.68 27.30
C ASP A 50 72.99 -173.16 26.28
N ALA A 51 71.71 -173.14 26.64
CA ALA A 51 70.63 -172.55 25.84
C ALA A 51 70.66 -171.01 25.80
N LEU A 52 70.97 -170.33 26.92
CA LEU A 52 71.12 -168.87 26.95
C LEU A 52 72.32 -168.41 26.11
N THR A 53 73.43 -169.16 26.16
CA THR A 53 74.61 -168.93 25.31
C THR A 53 74.28 -169.18 23.83
N SER A 54 73.55 -170.25 23.49
CA SER A 54 73.17 -170.54 22.09
C SER A 54 72.18 -169.52 21.49
N LEU A 55 71.38 -168.84 22.32
CA LEU A 55 70.49 -167.76 21.91
C LEU A 55 71.20 -166.40 21.73
N GLY A 56 72.52 -166.31 21.98
CA GLY A 56 73.28 -165.07 21.91
C GLY A 56 72.95 -164.06 23.03
N LEU A 57 72.07 -164.41 23.95
CA LEU A 57 71.67 -163.59 25.10
C LEU A 57 72.72 -163.59 26.23
N ASP A 58 73.76 -164.43 26.09
CA ASP A 58 74.98 -164.44 26.91
C ASP A 58 76.10 -163.55 26.31
N ALA A 59 75.83 -162.85 25.20
CA ALA A 59 76.63 -161.70 24.79
C ALA A 59 76.41 -160.57 25.81
N GLY A 60 77.27 -160.53 26.83
CA GLY A 60 77.07 -159.76 28.04
C GLY A 60 76.77 -158.27 27.83
N SER A 61 76.18 -157.65 28.85
CA SER A 61 75.63 -156.29 28.93
C SER A 61 76.55 -155.13 28.51
N GLY A 62 77.79 -155.40 28.08
CA GLY A 62 78.75 -154.39 27.60
C GLY A 62 78.43 -153.83 26.21
N SER A 63 77.94 -154.62 25.25
CA SER A 63 77.69 -154.14 23.88
C SER A 63 76.57 -153.09 23.83
N PHE A 64 75.39 -153.45 24.36
CA PHE A 64 74.26 -152.52 24.52
C PHE A 64 74.62 -151.29 25.35
N ARG A 65 75.55 -151.41 26.31
CA ARG A 65 76.04 -150.25 27.07
C ARG A 65 76.88 -149.31 26.20
N ILE A 66 77.79 -149.84 25.39
CA ILE A 66 78.63 -149.04 24.46
C ILE A 66 77.77 -148.31 23.43
N ASP A 67 76.77 -148.97 22.83
CA ASP A 67 75.87 -148.30 21.88
C ASP A 67 74.99 -147.24 22.55
N ALA A 68 74.55 -147.48 23.79
CA ALA A 68 73.82 -146.49 24.58
C ALA A 68 74.71 -145.34 25.10
N ASP A 69 75.99 -145.58 25.36
CA ASP A 69 76.99 -144.56 25.69
C ASP A 69 77.23 -143.67 24.45
N ARG A 70 77.50 -144.28 23.29
CA ARG A 70 77.70 -143.57 22.02
C ARG A 70 76.48 -142.75 21.60
N LEU A 71 75.26 -143.26 21.76
CA LEU A 71 74.04 -142.51 21.50
C LEU A 71 73.91 -141.31 22.45
N ARG A 72 74.26 -141.45 23.74
CA ARG A 72 74.31 -140.34 24.69
C ARG A 72 75.33 -139.29 24.26
N ASP A 73 76.55 -139.68 23.88
CA ASP A 73 77.57 -138.74 23.38
C ASP A 73 77.08 -137.96 22.14
N HIS A 74 76.34 -138.61 21.23
CA HIS A 74 75.79 -137.94 20.04
C HIS A 74 74.63 -137.00 20.38
N LEU A 75 73.79 -137.34 21.37
CA LEU A 75 72.72 -136.47 21.87
C LEU A 75 73.28 -135.27 22.64
N ASP A 76 74.31 -135.47 23.46
CA ASP A 76 74.99 -134.39 24.19
C ASP A 76 75.77 -133.46 23.24
N ALA A 77 76.36 -134.00 22.17
CA ALA A 77 76.98 -133.21 21.11
C ALA A 77 75.96 -132.36 20.30
N LEU A 78 74.74 -132.86 20.11
CA LEU A 78 73.65 -132.10 19.45
C LEU A 78 72.98 -131.08 20.39
N ARG A 79 73.04 -131.29 21.69
CA ARG A 79 72.39 -130.44 22.69
C ARG A 79 72.90 -128.99 22.65
N GLY A 80 74.21 -128.80 22.63
CA GLY A 80 74.83 -127.47 22.55
C GLY A 80 74.33 -126.64 21.35
N PRO A 81 74.46 -127.14 20.10
CA PRO A 81 73.94 -126.47 18.90
C PRO A 81 72.42 -126.21 18.92
N VAL A 82 71.63 -127.10 19.54
CA VAL A 82 70.18 -126.90 19.69
C VAL A 82 69.86 -125.80 20.72
N ASP A 83 70.58 -125.76 21.85
CA ASP A 83 70.45 -124.71 22.86
C ASP A 83 70.94 -123.34 22.31
N GLU A 84 71.98 -123.32 21.47
CA GLU A 84 72.45 -122.12 20.77
C GLU A 84 71.45 -121.62 19.72
N LEU A 85 70.91 -122.53 18.88
CA LEU A 85 69.85 -122.19 17.92
C LEU A 85 68.60 -121.66 18.64
N ARG A 86 68.24 -122.26 19.77
CA ARG A 86 67.15 -121.76 20.62
C ARG A 86 67.44 -120.36 21.14
N GLY A 87 68.63 -120.09 21.67
CA GLY A 87 69.04 -118.76 22.12
C GLY A 87 69.02 -117.71 21.00
N MET A 88 69.40 -118.08 19.78
CA MET A 88 69.24 -117.22 18.60
C MET A 88 67.78 -116.95 18.25
N LEU A 89 66.91 -117.97 18.28
CA LEU A 89 65.47 -117.81 18.02
C LEU A 89 64.77 -116.98 19.11
N ASP A 90 65.12 -117.16 20.38
CA ASP A 90 64.62 -116.35 21.50
C ASP A 90 65.06 -114.89 21.33
N THR A 91 66.30 -114.64 20.87
CA THR A 91 66.83 -113.29 20.56
C THR A 91 66.10 -112.65 19.37
N VAL A 92 65.86 -113.42 18.29
CA VAL A 92 65.10 -112.94 17.12
C VAL A 92 63.66 -112.62 17.50
N THR A 93 63.02 -113.47 18.31
CA THR A 93 61.66 -113.23 18.82
C THR A 93 61.60 -111.95 19.65
N ALA A 94 62.51 -111.79 20.62
CA ALA A 94 62.59 -110.58 21.43
C ALA A 94 62.80 -109.30 20.59
N ARG A 95 63.60 -109.40 19.51
CA ARG A 95 63.82 -108.26 18.59
C ARG A 95 62.61 -107.98 17.70
N LEU A 96 61.85 -109.00 17.29
CA LEU A 96 60.59 -108.83 16.58
C LEU A 96 59.52 -108.19 17.50
N ASP A 97 59.43 -108.61 18.75
CA ASP A 97 58.53 -108.02 19.75
C ASP A 97 58.89 -106.56 20.08
N GLU A 98 60.18 -106.20 20.07
CA GLU A 98 60.66 -104.82 20.17
C GLU A 98 60.25 -104.00 18.94
N VAL A 99 60.62 -104.45 17.73
CA VAL A 99 60.29 -103.76 16.47
C VAL A 99 58.78 -103.62 16.27
N GLN A 100 57.98 -104.62 16.65
CA GLN A 100 56.52 -104.54 16.59
C GLN A 100 55.97 -103.49 17.56
N ARG A 101 56.48 -103.42 18.81
CA ARG A 101 56.06 -102.40 19.78
C ARG A 101 56.46 -101.00 19.33
N ASP A 102 57.68 -100.82 18.82
CA ASP A 102 58.16 -99.53 18.33
C ASP A 102 57.37 -99.08 17.09
N ALA A 103 57.05 -99.99 16.16
CA ALA A 103 56.24 -99.70 14.99
C ALA A 103 54.80 -99.30 15.37
N VAL A 104 54.17 -100.01 16.32
CA VAL A 104 52.84 -99.63 16.83
C VAL A 104 52.89 -98.27 17.52
N ALA A 105 53.87 -98.03 18.41
CA ALA A 105 54.04 -96.75 19.08
C ALA A 105 54.29 -95.58 18.10
N ALA A 106 55.05 -95.81 17.02
CA ALA A 106 55.27 -94.83 15.98
C ALA A 106 54.01 -94.53 15.16
N VAL A 107 53.20 -95.55 14.86
CA VAL A 107 51.90 -95.40 14.17
C VAL A 107 50.88 -94.68 15.07
N ASP A 108 50.80 -95.02 16.35
CA ASP A 108 49.95 -94.33 17.32
C ASP A 108 50.36 -92.84 17.48
N ALA A 109 51.66 -92.57 17.58
CA ALA A 109 52.18 -91.20 17.63
C ALA A 109 51.88 -90.42 16.33
N ALA A 110 52.01 -91.05 15.16
CA ALA A 110 51.65 -90.44 13.88
C ALA A 110 50.14 -90.15 13.78
N HIS A 111 49.27 -91.06 14.23
CA HIS A 111 47.82 -90.83 14.28
C HIS A 111 47.45 -89.70 15.24
N GLN A 112 48.11 -89.61 16.41
CA GLN A 112 47.91 -88.49 17.33
C GLN A 112 48.35 -87.16 16.70
N GLN A 113 49.50 -87.11 16.03
CA GLN A 113 49.97 -85.90 15.35
C GLN A 113 49.04 -85.46 14.22
N VAL A 114 48.52 -86.40 13.41
CA VAL A 114 47.51 -86.09 12.38
C VAL A 114 46.21 -85.58 13.01
N ALA A 115 45.74 -86.20 14.09
CA ALA A 115 44.53 -85.76 14.78
C ALA A 115 44.67 -84.35 15.38
N GLU A 116 45.82 -84.00 15.97
CA GLU A 116 46.08 -82.65 16.46
C GLU A 116 46.25 -81.63 15.31
N ALA A 117 46.87 -82.03 14.19
CA ALA A 117 46.99 -81.18 12.99
C ALA A 117 45.61 -80.90 12.35
N ASP A 118 44.73 -81.90 12.29
CA ASP A 118 43.35 -81.74 11.80
C ASP A 118 42.53 -80.84 12.73
N LYS A 119 42.65 -81.00 14.06
CA LYS A 119 42.04 -80.08 15.05
C LYS A 119 42.54 -78.65 14.86
N ALA A 120 43.84 -78.47 14.69
CA ALA A 120 44.44 -77.15 14.47
C ALA A 120 43.97 -76.51 13.15
N ARG A 121 43.85 -77.29 12.07
CA ARG A 121 43.27 -76.82 10.79
C ARG A 121 41.82 -76.37 10.97
N LEU A 122 40.97 -77.20 11.58
CA LEU A 122 39.56 -76.87 11.81
C LEU A 122 39.40 -75.61 12.68
N ALA A 123 40.22 -75.46 13.73
CA ALA A 123 40.24 -74.26 14.55
C ALA A 123 40.66 -73.01 13.77
N ALA A 124 41.66 -73.11 12.88
CA ALA A 124 42.10 -72.02 12.02
C ALA A 124 41.03 -71.64 10.96
N GLU A 125 40.36 -72.63 10.37
CA GLU A 125 39.23 -72.43 9.44
C GLU A 125 38.06 -71.73 10.15
N GLN A 126 37.69 -72.17 11.36
CA GLN A 126 36.65 -71.51 12.15
C GLN A 126 37.02 -70.07 12.51
N GLN A 127 38.27 -69.82 12.94
CA GLN A 127 38.75 -68.46 13.23
C GLN A 127 38.74 -67.54 12.00
N ARG A 128 39.09 -68.08 10.82
CA ARG A 128 38.99 -67.37 9.53
C ARG A 128 37.54 -67.01 9.23
N ASP A 129 36.63 -67.97 9.35
CA ASP A 129 35.23 -67.77 9.00
C ASP A 129 34.54 -66.80 9.98
N ASP A 130 34.87 -66.86 11.27
CA ASP A 130 34.47 -65.86 12.28
C ASP A 130 35.08 -64.47 12.03
N ALA A 131 36.31 -64.38 11.52
CA ALA A 131 36.92 -63.12 11.12
C ALA A 131 36.22 -62.52 9.89
N VAL A 132 35.94 -63.33 8.87
CA VAL A 132 35.18 -62.92 7.66
C VAL A 132 33.77 -62.48 8.05
N ALA A 133 33.07 -63.23 8.91
CA ALA A 133 31.73 -62.89 9.37
C ALA A 133 31.71 -61.60 10.20
N ARG A 134 32.74 -61.34 11.03
CA ARG A 134 32.91 -60.05 11.74
C ARG A 134 33.22 -58.91 10.78
N ALA A 135 34.11 -59.11 9.82
CA ALA A 135 34.45 -58.09 8.81
C ALA A 135 33.22 -57.70 7.98
N ARG A 136 32.42 -58.68 7.54
CA ARG A 136 31.17 -58.46 6.81
C ARG A 136 30.16 -57.66 7.64
N ARG A 137 29.88 -58.07 8.89
CA ARG A 137 29.00 -57.30 9.79
C ARG A 137 29.51 -55.89 10.06
N GLY A 138 30.83 -55.71 10.14
CA GLY A 138 31.45 -54.39 10.27
C GLY A 138 31.25 -53.51 9.04
N ALA A 139 31.36 -54.09 7.83
CA ALA A 139 31.09 -53.38 6.57
C ALA A 139 29.61 -53.01 6.43
N GLU A 140 28.69 -53.95 6.67
CA GLU A 140 27.23 -53.71 6.65
C GLU A 140 26.82 -52.63 7.68
N ALA A 141 27.41 -52.64 8.88
CA ALA A 141 27.18 -51.60 9.89
C ALA A 141 27.79 -50.23 9.51
N ALA A 142 28.94 -50.21 8.84
CA ALA A 142 29.57 -48.97 8.37
C ALA A 142 28.77 -48.34 7.21
N GLU A 143 28.31 -49.15 6.25
CA GLU A 143 27.42 -48.74 5.16
C GLU A 143 26.14 -48.12 5.72
N LYS A 144 25.43 -48.84 6.60
CA LYS A 144 24.23 -48.32 7.28
C LYS A 144 24.49 -47.03 8.07
N ALA A 145 25.63 -46.91 8.75
CA ALA A 145 25.99 -45.68 9.45
C ALA A 145 26.28 -44.51 8.50
N THR A 146 26.78 -44.78 7.28
CA THR A 146 26.92 -43.74 6.25
C THR A 146 25.58 -43.32 5.63
N GLU A 147 24.65 -44.26 5.42
CA GLU A 147 23.27 -43.97 5.00
C GLU A 147 22.53 -43.14 6.05
N GLU A 148 22.51 -43.59 7.31
CA GLU A 148 21.87 -42.87 8.42
C GLU A 148 22.44 -41.45 8.60
N ARG A 149 23.74 -41.28 8.38
CA ARG A 149 24.41 -39.96 8.38
C ARG A 149 23.98 -39.11 7.17
N ALA A 150 23.88 -39.69 5.97
CA ALA A 150 23.43 -38.98 4.78
C ALA A 150 21.98 -38.50 4.94
N ASP A 151 21.09 -39.37 5.46
CA ASP A 151 19.70 -39.04 5.79
C ASP A 151 19.57 -37.97 6.89
N ALA A 152 20.44 -38.02 7.91
CA ALA A 152 20.50 -36.98 8.94
C ALA A 152 20.91 -35.63 8.34
N VAL A 153 21.90 -35.60 7.46
CA VAL A 153 22.34 -34.38 6.75
C VAL A 153 21.25 -33.88 5.80
N ALA A 154 20.59 -34.75 5.04
CA ALA A 154 19.50 -34.38 4.13
C ALA A 154 18.31 -33.76 4.90
N ARG A 155 17.90 -34.36 6.03
CA ARG A 155 16.86 -33.80 6.91
C ARG A 155 17.28 -32.46 7.51
N ALA A 156 18.52 -32.30 7.95
CA ALA A 156 19.03 -31.03 8.46
C ALA A 156 19.06 -29.93 7.39
N GLN A 157 19.45 -30.26 6.15
CA GLN A 157 19.41 -29.32 5.02
C GLN A 157 17.98 -28.94 4.63
N ALA A 158 17.05 -29.89 4.63
CA ALA A 158 15.63 -29.62 4.36
C ALA A 158 15.03 -28.68 5.42
N ALA A 159 15.28 -28.96 6.71
CA ALA A 159 14.85 -28.10 7.81
C ALA A 159 15.47 -26.69 7.74
N ALA A 160 16.75 -26.57 7.34
CA ALA A 160 17.40 -25.28 7.15
C ALA A 160 16.77 -24.48 6.00
N ARG A 161 16.41 -25.12 4.87
CA ARG A 161 15.69 -24.45 3.77
C ARG A 161 14.30 -23.98 4.20
N GLN A 162 13.54 -24.84 4.87
CA GLN A 162 12.22 -24.48 5.42
C GLN A 162 12.30 -23.31 6.41
N ALA A 163 13.35 -23.24 7.23
CA ALA A 163 13.59 -22.12 8.13
C ALA A 163 13.88 -20.82 7.37
N LEU A 164 14.70 -20.86 6.31
CA LEU A 164 14.97 -19.70 5.45
C LEU A 164 13.69 -19.23 4.73
N GLU A 165 12.97 -20.14 4.06
CA GLU A 165 11.68 -19.86 3.40
C GLU A 165 10.65 -19.26 4.39
N ALA A 166 10.58 -19.75 5.62
CA ALA A 166 9.73 -19.18 6.66
C ALA A 166 10.17 -17.78 7.11
N THR A 167 11.47 -17.49 7.17
CA THR A 167 11.96 -16.13 7.47
C THR A 167 11.73 -15.15 6.33
N GLU A 168 11.84 -15.60 5.08
CA GLU A 168 11.52 -14.80 3.88
C GLU A 168 10.02 -14.50 3.82
N ALA A 169 9.17 -15.51 4.05
CA ALA A 169 7.71 -15.33 4.14
C ALA A 169 7.30 -14.38 5.28
N LEU A 170 7.97 -14.44 6.45
CA LEU A 170 7.76 -13.50 7.55
C LEU A 170 8.21 -12.07 7.18
N GLY A 171 9.30 -11.93 6.43
CA GLY A 171 9.75 -10.65 5.89
C GLY A 171 8.73 -10.03 4.93
N ALA A 172 8.27 -10.81 3.95
CA ALA A 172 7.23 -10.40 3.00
C ALA A 172 5.90 -10.06 3.71
N ALA A 173 5.51 -10.83 4.73
CA ALA A 173 4.30 -10.54 5.52
C ALA A 173 4.41 -9.24 6.33
N ARG A 174 5.60 -8.91 6.86
CA ARG A 174 5.86 -7.62 7.53
C ARG A 174 5.80 -6.46 6.54
N GLN A 175 6.47 -6.57 5.40
CA GLN A 175 6.43 -5.54 4.35
C GLN A 175 4.99 -5.30 3.87
N ALA A 176 4.22 -6.36 3.59
CA ALA A 176 2.81 -6.23 3.21
C ALA A 176 1.94 -5.58 4.31
N ALA A 177 2.26 -5.80 5.59
CA ALA A 177 1.58 -5.14 6.70
C ALA A 177 1.94 -3.64 6.82
N GLU A 178 3.19 -3.26 6.55
CA GLU A 178 3.65 -1.86 6.48
C GLU A 178 3.06 -1.12 5.27
N GLU A 179 3.01 -1.76 4.11
CA GLU A 179 2.32 -1.26 2.91
C GLU A 179 0.80 -1.10 3.17
N ALA A 180 0.17 -2.05 3.87
CA ALA A 180 -1.24 -1.91 4.27
C ALA A 180 -1.46 -0.79 5.29
N ALA A 181 -0.52 -0.56 6.22
CA ALA A 181 -0.61 0.53 7.20
C ALA A 181 -0.44 1.91 6.53
N THR A 182 0.54 2.06 5.64
CA THR A 182 0.75 3.30 4.87
C THR A 182 -0.42 3.57 3.90
N ALA A 183 -0.98 2.55 3.26
CA ALA A 183 -2.17 2.68 2.43
C ALA A 183 -3.42 3.11 3.23
N ARG A 184 -3.57 2.66 4.49
CA ARG A 184 -4.63 3.12 5.41
C ARG A 184 -4.44 4.59 5.80
N ALA A 185 -3.25 4.99 6.24
CA ALA A 185 -2.96 6.39 6.56
C ALA A 185 -3.23 7.30 5.35
N ALA A 186 -2.77 6.93 4.15
CA ALA A 186 -3.06 7.66 2.92
C ALA A 186 -4.54 7.64 2.51
N ALA A 187 -5.37 6.72 3.00
CA ALA A 187 -6.82 6.73 2.83
C ALA A 187 -7.50 7.67 3.85
N GLU A 188 -7.05 7.67 5.10
CA GLU A 188 -7.49 8.56 6.18
C GLU A 188 -7.17 10.03 5.87
N ASP A 189 -5.97 10.32 5.35
CA ASP A 189 -5.58 11.66 4.88
C ASP A 189 -6.48 12.12 3.72
N ARG A 190 -6.78 11.22 2.77
CA ARG A 190 -7.68 11.54 1.63
C ARG A 190 -9.12 11.76 2.06
N ALA A 191 -9.60 11.02 3.06
CA ALA A 191 -10.92 11.22 3.67
C ALA A 191 -10.98 12.57 4.39
N THR A 192 -10.01 12.85 5.27
CA THR A 192 -9.88 14.13 5.98
C THR A 192 -9.81 15.32 5.01
N ALA A 193 -9.06 15.19 3.92
CA ALA A 193 -9.00 16.21 2.88
C ALA A 193 -10.31 16.36 2.08
N ALA A 194 -11.10 15.28 1.92
CA ALA A 194 -12.42 15.33 1.30
C ALA A 194 -13.46 16.00 2.21
N ASP A 195 -13.42 15.72 3.51
CA ASP A 195 -14.26 16.37 4.51
C ASP A 195 -13.92 17.87 4.60
N ALA A 196 -12.63 18.23 4.62
CA ALA A 196 -12.18 19.62 4.58
C ALA A 196 -12.66 20.36 3.32
N ARG A 197 -12.59 19.74 2.13
CA ARG A 197 -13.16 20.29 0.89
C ARG A 197 -14.68 20.44 0.97
N THR A 198 -15.38 19.49 1.59
CA THR A 198 -16.84 19.54 1.76
C THR A 198 -17.24 20.68 2.69
N VAL A 199 -16.54 20.88 3.81
CA VAL A 199 -16.76 22.00 4.74
C VAL A 199 -16.43 23.34 4.07
N ALA A 200 -15.36 23.42 3.27
CA ALA A 200 -15.04 24.63 2.50
C ALA A 200 -16.15 24.97 1.49
N ALA A 201 -16.60 23.99 0.69
CA ALA A 201 -17.70 24.19 -0.26
C ALA A 201 -19.03 24.57 0.42
N GLN A 202 -19.31 24.04 1.62
CA GLN A 202 -20.47 24.45 2.41
C GLN A 202 -20.37 25.90 2.90
N ARG A 203 -19.17 26.37 3.29
CA ARG A 203 -18.94 27.77 3.66
C ARG A 203 -19.07 28.69 2.45
N GLU A 204 -18.44 28.37 1.34
CA GLU A 204 -18.57 29.13 0.08
C GLU A 204 -20.02 29.22 -0.39
N ALA A 205 -20.79 28.13 -0.31
CA ALA A 205 -22.21 28.13 -0.63
C ALA A 205 -23.05 28.97 0.35
N TYR A 206 -22.70 28.95 1.64
CA TYR A 206 -23.35 29.79 2.66
C TYR A 206 -23.07 31.28 2.42
N ASP A 207 -21.81 31.65 2.20
CA ASP A 207 -21.37 33.01 1.93
C ASP A 207 -21.96 33.54 0.62
N ALA A 208 -21.98 32.73 -0.44
CA ALA A 208 -22.70 33.03 -1.68
C ALA A 208 -24.20 33.24 -1.45
N SER A 209 -24.82 32.49 -0.53
CA SER A 209 -26.23 32.70 -0.16
C SER A 209 -26.46 34.01 0.61
N LEU A 210 -25.48 34.48 1.40
CA LEU A 210 -25.52 35.77 2.07
C LEU A 210 -25.36 36.92 1.08
N VAL A 211 -24.40 36.83 0.16
CA VAL A 211 -24.20 37.80 -0.93
C VAL A 211 -25.45 37.86 -1.82
N ALA A 212 -26.05 36.72 -2.17
CA ALA A 212 -27.30 36.69 -2.93
C ALA A 212 -28.46 37.37 -2.17
N LYS A 213 -28.61 37.12 -0.86
CA LYS A 213 -29.61 37.82 -0.02
C LYS A 213 -29.36 39.32 0.03
N GLN A 214 -28.12 39.76 0.20
CA GLN A 214 -27.74 41.17 0.19
C GLN A 214 -28.08 41.82 -1.16
N ALA A 215 -27.62 41.25 -2.28
CA ALA A 215 -27.93 41.74 -3.63
C ALA A 215 -29.45 41.76 -3.91
N THR A 216 -30.21 40.80 -3.38
CA THR A 216 -31.68 40.80 -3.46
C THR A 216 -32.27 41.98 -2.68
N SER A 217 -31.82 42.22 -1.45
CA SER A 217 -32.26 43.36 -0.63
C SER A 217 -31.84 44.72 -1.21
N GLU A 218 -30.67 44.82 -1.83
CA GLU A 218 -30.19 46.02 -2.53
C GLU A 218 -31.00 46.30 -3.78
N ARG A 219 -31.33 45.27 -4.56
CA ARG A 219 -32.24 45.36 -5.71
C ARG A 219 -33.62 45.81 -5.29
N ASP A 220 -34.17 45.25 -4.21
CA ASP A 220 -35.51 45.57 -3.74
C ASP A 220 -35.56 46.98 -3.12
N ALA A 221 -34.49 47.42 -2.44
CA ALA A 221 -34.32 48.81 -2.00
C ALA A 221 -34.11 49.79 -3.18
N ALA A 222 -33.39 49.38 -4.22
CA ALA A 222 -33.24 50.18 -5.45
C ALA A 222 -34.57 50.29 -6.20
N ARG A 223 -35.38 49.23 -6.20
CA ARG A 223 -36.74 49.23 -6.74
C ARG A 223 -37.65 50.17 -5.95
N SER A 224 -37.65 50.10 -4.62
CA SER A 224 -38.38 51.06 -3.78
C SER A 224 -37.99 52.50 -4.12
N ARG A 225 -36.68 52.81 -4.18
CA ARG A 225 -36.22 54.16 -4.58
C ARG A 225 -36.65 54.57 -5.98
N ALA A 226 -36.77 53.63 -6.92
CA ALA A 226 -37.25 53.90 -8.26
C ALA A 226 -38.77 54.15 -8.28
N ASP A 227 -39.54 53.36 -7.53
CA ASP A 227 -40.98 53.54 -7.36
C ASP A 227 -41.29 54.87 -6.63
N ASP A 228 -40.53 55.22 -5.59
CA ASP A 228 -40.56 56.52 -4.91
C ASP A 228 -40.21 57.68 -5.86
N ALA A 229 -39.19 57.52 -6.70
CA ALA A 229 -38.82 58.52 -7.71
C ALA A 229 -39.86 58.67 -8.82
N LEU A 230 -40.55 57.59 -9.21
CA LEU A 230 -41.68 57.64 -10.13
C LEU A 230 -42.89 58.34 -9.51
N ALA A 231 -43.19 58.09 -8.23
CA ALA A 231 -44.23 58.80 -7.49
C ALA A 231 -43.91 60.30 -7.34
N ALA A 232 -42.66 60.65 -7.01
CA ALA A 232 -42.21 62.04 -6.96
C ALA A 232 -42.25 62.71 -8.35
N ALA A 233 -41.90 61.99 -9.43
CA ALA A 233 -42.00 62.49 -10.79
C ALA A 233 -43.46 62.64 -11.27
N ALA A 234 -44.40 61.83 -10.78
CA ALA A 234 -45.82 62.01 -11.00
C ALA A 234 -46.33 63.26 -10.27
N ALA A 235 -46.04 63.40 -8.98
CA ALA A 235 -46.40 64.59 -8.20
C ALA A 235 -45.83 65.88 -8.82
N ALA A 236 -44.57 65.86 -9.28
CA ALA A 236 -43.95 67.00 -9.96
C ALA A 236 -44.58 67.29 -11.35
N ARG A 237 -45.16 66.29 -12.03
CA ARG A 237 -45.95 66.51 -13.26
C ARG A 237 -47.29 67.15 -12.93
N ASP A 238 -47.99 66.67 -11.91
CA ASP A 238 -49.27 67.21 -11.46
C ASP A 238 -49.11 68.66 -10.97
N GLU A 239 -48.03 68.95 -10.23
CA GLU A 239 -47.67 70.31 -9.80
C GLU A 239 -47.27 71.20 -10.99
N ALA A 240 -46.54 70.67 -11.98
CA ALA A 240 -46.22 71.39 -13.21
C ALA A 240 -47.46 71.63 -14.10
N GLU A 241 -48.43 70.72 -14.12
CA GLU A 241 -49.70 70.88 -14.83
C GLU A 241 -50.59 71.91 -14.12
N THR A 242 -50.65 71.85 -12.79
CA THR A 242 -51.30 72.88 -11.94
C THR A 242 -50.67 74.25 -12.17
N SER A 243 -49.34 74.33 -12.21
CA SER A 243 -48.59 75.57 -12.48
C SER A 243 -48.81 76.09 -13.91
N ARG A 244 -48.89 75.21 -14.92
CA ARG A 244 -49.27 75.58 -16.30
C ARG A 244 -50.72 76.06 -16.38
N ALA A 245 -51.66 75.43 -15.67
CA ALA A 245 -53.04 75.87 -15.62
C ALA A 245 -53.17 77.24 -14.94
N ALA A 246 -52.46 77.47 -13.84
CA ALA A 246 -52.38 78.77 -13.18
C ALA A 246 -51.71 79.84 -14.08
N THR A 247 -50.67 79.48 -14.82
CA THR A 247 -50.01 80.38 -15.79
C THR A 247 -50.93 80.70 -16.96
N ALA A 248 -51.68 79.72 -17.47
CA ALA A 248 -52.66 79.92 -18.54
C ALA A 248 -53.82 80.82 -18.08
N ALA A 249 -54.33 80.63 -16.85
CA ALA A 249 -55.31 81.52 -16.24
C ALA A 249 -54.75 82.95 -16.10
N ALA A 250 -53.53 83.12 -15.59
CA ALA A 250 -52.87 84.42 -15.48
C ALA A 250 -52.63 85.10 -16.85
N VAL A 251 -52.39 84.33 -17.92
CA VAL A 251 -52.28 84.85 -19.29
C VAL A 251 -53.66 85.27 -19.83
N VAL A 252 -54.72 84.52 -19.54
CA VAL A 252 -56.10 84.91 -19.86
C VAL A 252 -56.45 86.21 -19.13
N ASP A 253 -56.23 86.30 -17.81
CA ASP A 253 -56.46 87.51 -17.02
C ASP A 253 -55.62 88.70 -17.52
N ALA A 254 -54.35 88.49 -17.84
CA ALA A 254 -53.49 89.54 -18.41
C ALA A 254 -53.95 90.00 -19.80
N SER A 255 -54.48 89.10 -20.63
CA SER A 255 -55.06 89.47 -21.93
C SER A 255 -56.39 90.22 -21.79
N GLY A 256 -57.24 89.84 -20.81
CA GLY A 256 -58.43 90.58 -20.42
C GLY A 256 -58.10 91.98 -19.89
N ALA A 257 -57.06 92.10 -19.05
CA ALA A 257 -56.57 93.38 -18.55
C ALA A 257 -56.00 94.28 -19.67
N ARG A 258 -55.29 93.71 -20.65
CA ARG A 258 -54.84 94.45 -21.84
C ARG A 258 -56.00 94.92 -22.71
N ALA A 259 -56.97 94.05 -23.00
CA ALA A 259 -58.17 94.42 -23.74
C ALA A 259 -58.98 95.53 -23.03
N ALA A 260 -59.06 95.48 -21.69
CA ALA A 260 -59.67 96.54 -20.89
C ALA A 260 -58.87 97.86 -20.93
N ALA A 261 -57.54 97.80 -20.91
CA ALA A 261 -56.68 98.98 -21.06
C ALA A 261 -56.83 99.63 -22.45
N GLU A 262 -56.79 98.83 -23.53
CA GLU A 262 -57.01 99.30 -24.91
C GLU A 262 -58.42 99.87 -25.13
N ALA A 263 -59.43 99.33 -24.43
CA ALA A 263 -60.78 99.88 -24.46
C ALA A 263 -60.88 101.21 -23.70
N ALA A 264 -60.19 101.33 -22.56
CA ALA A 264 -60.10 102.58 -21.81
C ALA A 264 -59.30 103.68 -22.54
N GLU A 265 -58.26 103.29 -23.30
CA GLU A 265 -57.49 104.20 -24.15
C GLU A 265 -58.34 104.72 -25.32
N ARG A 266 -59.02 103.82 -26.05
CA ARG A 266 -60.02 104.21 -27.08
C ARG A 266 -61.12 105.12 -26.53
N ALA A 267 -61.64 104.84 -25.33
CA ALA A 267 -62.63 105.70 -24.70
C ALA A 267 -62.07 107.09 -24.32
N ARG A 268 -60.79 107.21 -23.98
CA ARG A 268 -60.11 108.50 -23.76
C ARG A 268 -59.93 109.27 -25.05
N ASP A 269 -59.53 108.61 -26.14
CA ASP A 269 -59.38 109.23 -27.44
C ASP A 269 -60.72 109.70 -28.02
N ASP A 270 -61.80 108.93 -27.86
CA ASP A 270 -63.17 109.35 -28.21
C ASP A 270 -63.62 110.58 -27.40
N VAL A 271 -63.34 110.62 -26.08
CA VAL A 271 -63.65 111.78 -25.23
C VAL A 271 -62.83 113.00 -25.65
N ARG A 272 -61.56 112.81 -26.00
CA ARG A 272 -60.68 113.88 -26.50
C ARG A 272 -61.16 114.41 -27.85
N ALA A 273 -61.52 113.53 -28.79
CA ALA A 273 -62.03 113.91 -30.10
C ALA A 273 -63.35 114.70 -29.99
N ARG A 274 -64.22 114.35 -29.04
CA ARG A 274 -65.43 115.13 -28.72
C ARG A 274 -65.09 116.51 -28.16
N ALA A 275 -64.20 116.60 -27.17
CA ALA A 275 -63.77 117.88 -26.61
C ALA A 275 -63.08 118.79 -27.67
N GLU A 276 -62.33 118.23 -28.61
CA GLU A 276 -61.74 118.96 -29.74
C GLU A 276 -62.79 119.37 -30.78
N ALA A 277 -63.87 118.61 -30.96
CA ALA A 277 -65.01 119.00 -31.81
C ALA A 277 -65.81 120.15 -31.18
N ASP A 278 -66.16 120.03 -29.89
CA ASP A 278 -66.86 121.05 -29.11
C ASP A 278 -66.07 122.37 -29.11
N ALA A 279 -64.75 122.31 -28.90
CA ALA A 279 -63.88 123.49 -28.95
C ALA A 279 -63.93 124.21 -30.32
N ARG A 280 -63.97 123.46 -31.43
CA ARG A 280 -64.11 124.01 -32.79
C ARG A 280 -65.53 124.53 -33.08
N GLU A 281 -66.54 124.11 -32.34
CA GLU A 281 -67.89 124.64 -32.43
C GLU A 281 -68.00 125.95 -31.65
N TRP A 282 -67.51 125.98 -30.40
CA TRP A 282 -67.39 127.21 -29.59
C TRP A 282 -66.55 128.30 -30.26
N GLU A 283 -65.48 127.93 -30.95
CA GLU A 283 -64.63 128.89 -31.66
C GLU A 283 -65.34 129.52 -32.87
N ARG A 284 -66.12 128.73 -33.62
CA ARG A 284 -66.97 129.22 -34.73
C ARG A 284 -68.11 130.10 -34.24
N GLU A 285 -68.77 129.73 -33.15
CA GLU A 285 -69.86 130.54 -32.58
C GLU A 285 -69.33 131.87 -32.00
N ARG A 286 -68.13 131.86 -31.41
CA ARG A 286 -67.42 133.09 -30.97
C ARG A 286 -67.02 134.00 -32.14
N GLU A 287 -66.67 133.43 -33.29
CA GLU A 287 -66.35 134.19 -34.51
C GLU A 287 -67.61 134.80 -35.13
N ARG A 288 -68.69 134.02 -35.23
CA ARG A 288 -70.02 134.49 -35.65
C ARG A 288 -70.53 135.66 -34.81
N LEU A 289 -70.46 135.55 -33.48
CA LEU A 289 -70.86 136.63 -32.56
C LEU A 289 -69.99 137.90 -32.71
N ARG A 290 -68.71 137.76 -33.09
CA ARG A 290 -67.85 138.92 -33.41
C ARG A 290 -68.26 139.60 -34.70
N ASP A 291 -68.65 138.86 -35.73
CA ASP A 291 -69.12 139.43 -37.00
C ASP A 291 -70.50 140.07 -36.86
N GLU A 292 -71.40 139.48 -36.07
CA GLU A 292 -72.69 140.10 -35.73
C GLU A 292 -72.49 141.41 -34.95
N LEU A 293 -71.54 141.46 -34.01
CA LEU A 293 -71.16 142.70 -33.31
C LEU A 293 -70.58 143.74 -34.27
N ARG A 294 -69.66 143.33 -35.17
CA ARG A 294 -69.02 144.16 -36.20
C ARG A 294 -70.06 144.81 -37.12
N HIS A 295 -71.02 144.03 -37.61
CA HIS A 295 -72.13 144.54 -38.44
C HIS A 295 -73.19 145.33 -37.66
N ALA A 296 -73.22 145.26 -36.32
CA ALA A 296 -74.02 146.15 -35.49
C ALA A 296 -73.35 147.53 -35.35
N THR A 297 -72.04 147.59 -35.07
CA THR A 297 -71.29 148.86 -35.05
C THR A 297 -71.25 149.54 -36.42
N GLU A 298 -70.98 148.79 -37.51
CA GLU A 298 -70.98 149.35 -38.87
C GLU A 298 -72.34 149.95 -39.28
N ARG A 299 -73.46 149.45 -38.74
CA ARG A 299 -74.78 150.06 -38.93
C ARG A 299 -74.93 151.34 -38.12
N ALA A 300 -74.55 151.32 -36.84
CA ALA A 300 -74.61 152.49 -35.98
C ALA A 300 -73.76 153.66 -36.52
N ASP A 301 -72.56 153.37 -37.02
CA ASP A 301 -71.65 154.37 -37.60
C ASP A 301 -72.22 154.97 -38.90
N ARG A 302 -72.86 154.16 -39.75
CA ARG A 302 -73.54 154.65 -40.97
C ARG A 302 -74.75 155.52 -40.64
N GLU A 303 -75.54 155.17 -39.63
CA GLU A 303 -76.65 156.01 -39.17
C GLU A 303 -76.15 157.33 -38.55
N ALA A 304 -75.05 157.30 -37.80
CA ALA A 304 -74.43 158.51 -37.25
C ALA A 304 -73.93 159.44 -38.36
N ALA A 305 -73.21 158.90 -39.35
CA ALA A 305 -72.70 159.67 -40.49
C ALA A 305 -73.84 160.28 -41.34
N GLN A 306 -74.95 159.56 -41.54
CA GLN A 306 -76.13 160.09 -42.24
C GLN A 306 -76.80 161.25 -41.49
N ARG A 307 -76.92 161.15 -40.16
CA ARG A 307 -77.45 162.24 -39.32
C ARG A 307 -76.54 163.47 -39.36
N GLU A 308 -75.23 163.28 -39.33
CA GLU A 308 -74.26 164.39 -39.41
C GLU A 308 -74.26 165.07 -40.79
N ALA A 309 -74.41 164.31 -41.89
CA ALA A 309 -74.54 164.85 -43.23
C ALA A 309 -75.82 165.71 -43.39
N ALA A 310 -76.97 165.20 -42.91
CA ALA A 310 -78.23 165.95 -42.92
C ALA A 310 -78.15 167.26 -42.10
N HIS A 311 -77.45 167.22 -40.96
CA HIS A 311 -77.24 168.42 -40.13
C HIS A 311 -76.39 169.49 -40.83
N LYS A 312 -75.38 169.09 -41.61
CA LYS A 312 -74.53 170.00 -42.39
C LYS A 312 -75.26 170.62 -43.58
N GLU A 313 -76.12 169.86 -44.28
CA GLU A 313 -76.96 170.41 -45.35
C GLU A 313 -77.97 171.46 -44.83
N ALA A 314 -78.61 171.18 -43.68
CA ALA A 314 -79.57 172.11 -43.08
C ALA A 314 -78.91 173.46 -42.73
N ALA A 315 -77.73 173.41 -42.09
CA ALA A 315 -76.98 174.61 -41.71
C ALA A 315 -76.52 175.45 -42.91
N GLN A 316 -76.15 174.82 -44.04
CA GLN A 316 -75.73 175.53 -45.25
C GLN A 316 -76.90 176.26 -45.94
N ARG A 317 -78.10 175.67 -45.96
CA ARG A 317 -79.30 176.31 -46.53
C ARG A 317 -79.75 177.51 -45.71
N GLU A 318 -79.66 177.43 -44.38
CA GLU A 318 -80.00 178.54 -43.49
C GLU A 318 -79.02 179.73 -43.63
N ALA A 319 -77.73 179.44 -43.85
CA ALA A 319 -76.72 180.48 -44.13
C ALA A 319 -77.00 181.24 -45.45
N ALA A 320 -77.37 180.52 -46.51
CA ALA A 320 -77.67 181.12 -47.81
C ALA A 320 -78.88 182.08 -47.77
N GLN A 321 -79.92 181.75 -46.99
CA GLN A 321 -81.09 182.62 -46.83
C GLN A 321 -80.75 183.94 -46.09
N ARG A 322 -79.84 183.91 -45.12
CA ARG A 322 -79.42 185.08 -44.35
C ARG A 322 -78.58 186.07 -45.18
N GLU A 323 -77.91 185.63 -46.24
CA GLU A 323 -77.08 186.51 -47.08
C GLU A 323 -77.92 187.33 -48.07
N VAL A 324 -79.01 186.78 -48.62
CA VAL A 324 -79.92 187.49 -49.55
C VAL A 324 -80.62 188.66 -48.85
N VAL A 325 -81.22 188.41 -47.67
CA VAL A 325 -81.90 189.44 -46.86
C VAL A 325 -80.95 190.59 -46.49
N ARG A 326 -79.65 190.32 -46.37
CA ARG A 326 -78.64 191.33 -46.02
C ARG A 326 -78.31 192.29 -47.16
N ARG A 327 -78.59 191.95 -48.42
CA ARG A 327 -78.43 192.86 -49.58
C ARG A 327 -79.64 193.76 -49.80
N GLU A 328 -80.85 193.29 -49.46
CA GLU A 328 -82.08 194.07 -49.67
C GLU A 328 -82.27 195.20 -48.65
N ALA A 329 -81.76 195.05 -47.42
CA ALA A 329 -81.79 196.09 -46.38
C ALA A 329 -80.75 197.23 -46.57
N GLY A 330 -80.23 197.41 -47.80
CA GLY A 330 -78.95 198.10 -48.07
C GLY A 330 -78.96 199.64 -48.00
N ARG A 331 -79.75 200.32 -48.85
CA ARG A 331 -79.79 201.81 -48.94
C ARG A 331 -80.93 202.34 -49.82
N ALA A 332 -81.98 202.84 -49.19
CA ALA A 332 -82.90 203.85 -49.72
C ALA A 332 -83.68 204.54 -48.58
N ALA A 333 -83.00 205.29 -47.70
CA ALA A 333 -83.62 206.11 -46.65
C ALA A 333 -82.69 207.26 -46.18
N GLU A 334 -83.27 208.45 -46.01
CA GLU A 334 -82.74 209.78 -45.59
C GLU A 334 -83.88 210.48 -44.77
N PRO A 335 -83.79 211.71 -44.19
CA PRO A 335 -82.70 212.69 -43.95
C PRO A 335 -82.61 213.02 -42.41
N PRO A 336 -82.42 214.25 -41.81
CA PRO A 336 -82.01 215.59 -42.29
C PRO A 336 -80.94 216.37 -41.44
N ARG A 337 -80.90 217.70 -41.64
CA ARG A 337 -79.96 218.77 -41.22
C ARG A 337 -79.92 219.21 -39.74
N GLN A 338 -78.77 219.77 -39.28
CA GLN A 338 -78.58 221.21 -38.95
C GLN A 338 -77.07 221.61 -38.80
N LEU A 339 -76.76 222.91 -38.71
CA LEU A 339 -75.46 223.58 -39.04
C LEU A 339 -74.64 224.06 -37.81
N HIS A 340 -73.36 224.46 -38.01
CA HIS A 340 -72.51 225.16 -37.01
C HIS A 340 -71.85 226.45 -37.60
N PRO A 341 -71.57 227.52 -36.82
CA PRO A 341 -71.60 228.90 -37.35
C PRO A 341 -70.35 229.55 -38.00
N ASP A 342 -69.21 228.90 -38.17
CA ASP A 342 -68.01 229.61 -38.71
C ASP A 342 -68.15 230.02 -40.19
N ASP A 343 -69.00 229.34 -40.96
CA ASP A 343 -69.33 229.72 -42.35
C ASP A 343 -70.24 230.96 -42.47
N LEU A 344 -70.77 231.48 -41.35
CA LEU A 344 -71.73 232.59 -41.34
C LEU A 344 -71.08 233.97 -41.09
N ALA A 345 -69.77 234.01 -40.78
CA ALA A 345 -68.97 235.24 -40.76
C ALA A 345 -68.38 235.62 -42.14
N ALA A 346 -68.42 234.70 -43.12
CA ALA A 346 -68.14 234.99 -44.53
C ALA A 346 -69.14 235.98 -45.18
N LEU A 347 -70.18 236.38 -44.44
CA LEU A 347 -71.20 237.37 -44.78
C LEU A 347 -70.68 238.83 -44.84
N VAL A 348 -69.40 239.12 -44.58
CA VAL A 348 -68.97 240.53 -44.32
C VAL A 348 -67.83 241.09 -45.20
N ALA A 349 -66.95 240.27 -45.79
CA ALA A 349 -65.83 240.78 -46.60
C ALA A 349 -66.13 240.95 -48.10
N ALA A 350 -66.77 239.97 -48.75
CA ALA A 350 -67.02 240.00 -50.20
C ALA A 350 -68.15 240.98 -50.64
N VAL A 351 -68.83 241.62 -49.70
CA VAL A 351 -69.91 242.60 -49.95
C VAL A 351 -69.48 244.05 -49.65
N ARG A 352 -68.30 244.30 -49.06
CA ARG A 352 -67.87 245.67 -48.64
C ARG A 352 -66.42 246.03 -48.95
N SER A 353 -66.02 245.82 -50.19
CA SER A 353 -64.96 246.58 -50.86
C SER A 353 -65.32 246.64 -52.35
N THR A 354 -65.80 247.79 -52.84
CA THR A 354 -65.03 248.69 -53.74
C THR A 354 -64.58 248.02 -55.05
N SER A 355 -64.91 248.55 -56.22
CA SER A 355 -65.67 249.76 -56.59
C SER A 355 -66.10 249.68 -58.04
#